data_AF-A0A9Q5I337-F1
#
_entry.id   AF-A0A9Q5I337-F1
#
_cell.length_a   1.000
_cell.length_b   1.000
_cell.length_c   1.000
_cell.angle_alpha   90.00
_cell.angle_beta   90.00
_cell.angle_gamma   90.00
#
_symmetry.space_group_name_H-M   'P 1'
#
loop_
_entity.id
_entity.type
_entity.pdbx_description
1 polymer ?
#
loop_
_entity_poly.entity_id
_entity_poly.type
_entity_poly.pdbx_seq_one_letter_code
_entity_poly.pdbx_strand_id
1 'polypeptide(L)'
;MNNCPTEVVTLIVEVACSSDIGQTARSVGLVSKFFRAIAEPIELRTVAVAGLKQLQSAIERICSLKLSQSSKVVDVRHLFICKLKSKHAIAADVEFRNIIDDYLPRSSFWRTRQGVQGEASYRENSDEFWKLSSDLVRRASSNLETLFLLASENWLAQRGSIFRPVNPKVLGVLSGVIFPSLVSLTVNHDASVEIAYFAEKGPLFQIPIAPSLRRLHIKSPIFLSRIYDRGQDTPQEAHPLLDNVKCEESKITHLMACEDRMWTAERAMKTIFGVDWRAQLENGTLPGELRSVILEQGIMPKFGCGTGFRNYRLWTQQFVDTIAGLNVDGLEARLPTPVYPEVGKREYELLLSEWKGVTLALRQWIFLHPTL
;
A
#
# COMPACT_ATOMS: atom_id res chain seq x y z
N MET A 1 -36.82 7.92 -15.93
CA MET A 1 -35.72 7.02 -16.34
C MET A 1 -36.16 5.84 -17.19
N ASN A 2 -37.44 5.45 -17.23
CA ASN A 2 -37.89 4.25 -17.96
C ASN A 2 -37.69 4.29 -19.49
N ASN A 3 -37.41 5.47 -20.07
CA ASN A 3 -37.15 5.64 -21.49
C ASN A 3 -35.64 5.82 -21.80
N CYS A 4 -34.76 5.68 -20.81
CA CYS A 4 -33.32 5.78 -21.01
C CYS A 4 -32.79 4.47 -21.61
N PRO A 5 -31.98 4.49 -22.68
CA PRO A 5 -31.34 3.30 -23.21
C PRO A 5 -30.50 2.58 -22.14
N THR A 6 -30.53 1.24 -22.16
CA THR A 6 -29.84 0.39 -21.18
C THR A 6 -28.34 0.68 -21.13
N GLU A 7 -27.74 1.01 -22.27
CA GLU A 7 -26.31 1.33 -22.41
C GLU A 7 -25.95 2.60 -21.62
N VAL A 8 -26.81 3.61 -21.67
CA VAL A 8 -26.63 4.87 -20.94
C VAL A 8 -26.78 4.65 -19.44
N VAL A 9 -27.78 3.86 -19.02
CA VAL A 9 -27.97 3.52 -17.61
C VAL A 9 -26.80 2.70 -17.08
N THR A 10 -26.32 1.71 -17.85
CA THR A 10 -25.13 0.92 -17.52
C THR A 10 -23.93 1.84 -17.32
N LEU A 11 -23.66 2.75 -18.25
CA LEU A 11 -22.54 3.69 -18.15
C LEU A 11 -22.65 4.59 -16.90
N ILE A 12 -23.84 5.12 -16.59
CA ILE A 12 -24.07 5.93 -15.38
C ILE A 12 -23.76 5.11 -14.13
N VAL A 13 -24.27 3.87 -14.05
CA VAL A 13 -24.03 2.98 -12.91
C VAL A 13 -22.54 2.64 -12.80
N GLU A 14 -21.86 2.30 -13.90
CA GLU A 14 -20.42 2.01 -13.89
C GLU A 14 -19.60 3.19 -13.37
N VAL A 15 -19.87 4.41 -13.87
CA VAL A 15 -19.17 5.62 -13.44
C VAL A 15 -19.43 5.89 -11.96
N ALA A 16 -20.69 5.84 -11.50
CA ALA A 16 -21.01 6.08 -10.10
C ALA A 16 -20.37 5.03 -9.16
N CYS A 17 -20.34 3.76 -9.60
CA CYS A 17 -19.74 2.66 -8.82
C CYS A 17 -18.23 2.73 -8.70
N SER A 18 -17.55 3.35 -9.68
CA SER A 18 -16.09 3.50 -9.65
C SER A 18 -15.63 4.37 -8.47
N SER A 19 -16.46 5.33 -8.04
CA SER A 19 -16.14 6.23 -6.93
C SER A 19 -16.49 5.70 -5.54
N ASP A 20 -17.43 4.75 -5.43
CA ASP A 20 -17.98 4.32 -4.14
C ASP A 20 -17.86 2.81 -3.89
N ILE A 21 -17.00 2.12 -4.65
CA ILE A 21 -16.69 0.71 -4.45
C ILE A 21 -17.95 -0.16 -4.61
N GLY A 22 -18.73 0.13 -5.66
CA GLY A 22 -19.93 -0.63 -6.02
C GLY A 22 -21.08 -0.51 -5.02
N GLN A 23 -21.05 0.46 -4.09
CA GLN A 23 -22.19 0.73 -3.22
C GLN A 23 -23.39 1.22 -4.04
N THR A 24 -23.16 2.06 -5.04
CA THR A 24 -24.23 2.55 -5.92
C THR A 24 -24.90 1.42 -6.69
N ALA A 25 -24.15 0.48 -7.27
CA ALA A 25 -24.72 -0.67 -7.98
C ALA A 25 -25.63 -1.48 -7.05
N ARG A 26 -25.20 -1.71 -5.81
CA ARG A 26 -26.01 -2.42 -4.81
C ARG A 26 -27.33 -1.70 -4.54
N SER A 27 -27.28 -0.41 -4.27
CA SER A 27 -28.47 0.40 -3.98
C SER A 27 -29.40 0.50 -5.20
N VAL A 28 -28.85 0.74 -6.39
CA VAL A 28 -29.60 0.84 -7.65
C VAL A 28 -30.27 -0.50 -7.99
N GLY A 29 -29.59 -1.61 -7.76
CA GLY A 29 -30.13 -2.95 -7.99
C GLY A 29 -31.36 -3.29 -7.13
N LEU A 30 -31.64 -2.53 -6.07
CA LEU A 30 -32.84 -2.70 -5.22
C LEU A 30 -34.07 -1.95 -5.75
N VAL A 31 -33.90 -1.06 -6.73
CA VAL A 31 -34.99 -0.20 -7.24
C VAL A 31 -35.97 -0.99 -8.11
N SER A 32 -35.47 -1.83 -9.02
CA SER A 32 -36.32 -2.63 -9.92
C SER A 32 -35.56 -3.83 -10.49
N LYS A 33 -36.29 -4.79 -11.08
CA LYS A 33 -35.68 -5.93 -11.80
C LYS A 33 -34.78 -5.49 -12.96
N PHE A 34 -35.16 -4.42 -13.66
CA PHE A 34 -34.36 -3.84 -14.75
C PHE A 34 -33.02 -3.31 -14.22
N PHE A 35 -33.04 -2.51 -13.16
CA PHE A 35 -31.81 -2.01 -12.55
C PHE A 35 -30.98 -3.12 -11.91
N ARG A 36 -31.60 -4.17 -11.37
CA ARG A 36 -30.89 -5.34 -10.87
C ARG A 36 -30.08 -6.03 -11.97
N ALA A 37 -30.67 -6.23 -13.15
CA ALA A 37 -29.98 -6.84 -14.30
C ALA A 37 -28.78 -6.00 -14.79
N ILE A 38 -28.86 -4.68 -14.68
CA ILE A 38 -27.76 -3.75 -15.02
C ILE A 38 -26.69 -3.75 -13.92
N ALA A 39 -27.11 -3.69 -12.65
CA ALA A 39 -26.21 -3.56 -11.52
C ALA A 39 -25.47 -4.86 -11.18
N GLU A 40 -26.08 -6.02 -11.40
CA GLU A 40 -25.51 -7.34 -11.08
C GLU A 40 -24.10 -7.56 -11.66
N PRO A 41 -23.80 -7.31 -12.95
CA PRO A 41 -22.45 -7.45 -13.48
C PRO A 41 -21.46 -6.39 -12.94
N ILE A 42 -21.96 -5.24 -12.50
CA ILE A 42 -21.12 -4.12 -12.03
C ILE A 42 -20.82 -4.25 -10.53
N GLU A 43 -21.71 -4.87 -9.76
CA GLU A 43 -21.64 -4.98 -8.30
C GLU A 43 -20.34 -5.63 -7.81
N LEU A 44 -19.79 -6.59 -8.58
CA LEU A 44 -18.55 -7.28 -8.24
C LEU A 44 -17.32 -6.76 -8.98
N ARG A 45 -17.47 -5.77 -9.87
CA ARG A 45 -16.35 -5.18 -10.60
C ARG A 45 -15.33 -4.53 -9.67
N THR A 46 -15.83 -3.93 -8.60
CA THR A 46 -15.02 -3.35 -7.53
C THR A 46 -15.39 -3.98 -6.19
N VAL A 47 -14.43 -4.68 -5.58
CA VAL A 47 -14.61 -5.37 -4.29
C VAL A 47 -13.63 -4.78 -3.28
N ALA A 48 -14.14 -4.18 -2.20
CA ALA A 48 -13.35 -3.86 -1.03
C ALA A 48 -13.73 -4.73 0.17
N VAL A 49 -12.71 -5.24 0.86
CA VAL A 49 -12.83 -6.17 1.97
C VAL A 49 -11.95 -5.69 3.10
N ALA A 50 -12.57 -5.52 4.28
CA ALA A 50 -11.93 -5.08 5.50
C ALA A 50 -12.13 -6.13 6.62
N GLY A 51 -11.12 -6.96 6.84
CA GLY A 51 -11.09 -8.02 7.85
C GLY A 51 -11.77 -9.34 7.44
N LEU A 52 -11.56 -10.38 8.27
CA LEU A 52 -11.88 -11.78 7.96
C LEU A 52 -13.34 -12.04 7.57
N LYS A 53 -14.30 -11.50 8.33
CA LYS A 53 -15.73 -11.77 8.07
C LYS A 53 -16.17 -11.28 6.70
N GLN A 54 -15.76 -10.07 6.30
CA GLN A 54 -16.08 -9.53 4.99
C GLN A 54 -15.41 -10.34 3.87
N LEU A 55 -14.21 -10.85 4.13
CA LEU A 55 -13.48 -11.68 3.18
C LEU A 55 -14.18 -13.02 2.92
N GLN A 56 -14.62 -13.69 3.98
CA GLN A 56 -15.42 -14.91 3.90
C GLN A 56 -16.71 -14.66 3.10
N SER A 57 -17.47 -13.61 3.45
CA SER A 57 -18.70 -13.26 2.72
C SER A 57 -18.46 -12.91 1.25
N ALA A 58 -17.35 -12.25 0.92
CA ALA A 58 -17.00 -11.94 -0.47
C ALA A 58 -16.71 -13.22 -1.27
N ILE A 59 -15.97 -14.17 -0.70
CA ILE A 59 -15.67 -15.45 -1.33
C ILE A 59 -16.94 -16.28 -1.52
N GLU A 60 -17.76 -16.41 -0.47
CA GLU A 60 -19.05 -17.13 -0.53
C GLU A 60 -19.95 -16.57 -1.64
N ARG A 61 -20.02 -15.24 -1.74
CA ARG A 61 -20.79 -14.56 -2.78
C ARG A 61 -20.25 -14.80 -4.19
N ILE A 62 -18.94 -14.75 -4.38
CA ILE A 62 -18.32 -15.05 -5.67
C ILE A 62 -18.57 -16.52 -6.06
N CYS A 63 -18.50 -17.43 -5.09
CA CYS A 63 -18.77 -18.85 -5.30
C CYS A 63 -20.24 -19.12 -5.65
N SER A 64 -21.20 -18.47 -4.98
CA SER A 64 -22.62 -18.69 -5.23
C SER A 64 -23.05 -18.25 -6.64
N LEU A 65 -22.50 -17.14 -7.15
CA LEU A 65 -22.79 -16.66 -8.50
C LEU A 65 -22.27 -17.60 -9.59
N LYS A 66 -21.10 -18.22 -9.38
CA LYS A 66 -20.55 -19.23 -10.31
C LYS A 66 -21.46 -20.45 -10.44
N LEU A 67 -22.21 -20.80 -9.40
CA LEU A 67 -23.15 -21.93 -9.43
C LEU A 67 -24.43 -21.59 -10.20
N SER A 68 -24.86 -20.33 -10.17
CA SER A 68 -26.12 -19.91 -10.82
C SER A 68 -25.97 -19.55 -12.30
N GLN A 69 -24.77 -19.15 -12.74
CA GLN A 69 -24.52 -18.76 -14.13
C GLN A 69 -23.52 -19.75 -14.77
N SER A 70 -24.01 -20.65 -15.62
CA SER A 70 -23.30 -21.85 -16.11
C SER A 70 -22.00 -21.64 -16.90
N SER A 71 -21.48 -20.41 -17.03
CA SER A 71 -20.18 -20.17 -17.67
C SER A 71 -19.58 -18.77 -17.43
N LYS A 72 -20.27 -17.85 -16.76
CA LYS A 72 -19.77 -16.47 -16.63
C LYS A 72 -18.69 -16.40 -15.56
N VAL A 73 -17.47 -16.13 -16.01
CA VAL A 73 -16.35 -15.76 -15.13
C VAL A 73 -16.75 -14.48 -14.40
N VAL A 74 -16.65 -14.50 -13.07
CA VAL A 74 -16.93 -13.33 -12.24
C VAL A 74 -15.90 -12.23 -12.60
N ASP A 75 -16.37 -11.09 -13.10
CA ASP A 75 -15.53 -9.97 -13.53
C ASP A 75 -15.17 -9.07 -12.35
N VAL A 76 -14.14 -9.44 -11.58
CA VAL A 76 -13.55 -8.57 -10.54
C VAL A 76 -12.36 -7.85 -11.15
N ARG A 77 -12.44 -6.52 -11.28
CA ARG A 77 -11.39 -5.69 -11.87
C ARG A 77 -10.59 -4.91 -10.84
N HIS A 78 -11.23 -4.50 -9.75
CA HIS A 78 -10.58 -3.75 -8.69
C HIS A 78 -10.80 -4.44 -7.35
N LEU A 79 -9.73 -4.85 -6.70
CA LEU A 79 -9.76 -5.60 -5.45
C LEU A 79 -8.95 -4.88 -4.37
N PHE A 80 -9.62 -4.52 -3.29
CA PHE A 80 -9.02 -3.85 -2.14
C PHE A 80 -9.16 -4.76 -0.92
N ILE A 81 -8.05 -5.26 -0.38
CA ILE A 81 -8.03 -6.13 0.78
C ILE A 81 -7.26 -5.44 1.90
N CYS A 82 -7.95 -5.19 3.00
CA CYS A 82 -7.37 -4.66 4.23
C CYS A 82 -7.60 -5.64 5.38
N LYS A 83 -6.54 -5.95 6.13
CA LYS A 83 -6.63 -6.83 7.30
C LYS A 83 -7.48 -6.21 8.42
N LEU A 84 -7.43 -4.89 8.58
CA LEU A 84 -8.22 -4.16 9.57
C LEU A 84 -9.65 -3.98 9.08
N LYS A 85 -10.60 -3.99 10.01
CA LYS A 85 -11.99 -3.55 9.74
C LYS A 85 -11.97 -2.02 9.61
N SER A 86 -12.83 -1.43 8.79
CA SER A 86 -12.88 0.04 8.60
C SER A 86 -12.92 0.81 9.92
N LYS A 87 -13.76 0.37 10.88
CA LYS A 87 -13.84 0.98 12.22
C LYS A 87 -12.53 0.94 13.03
N HIS A 88 -11.68 -0.05 12.78
CA HIS A 88 -10.37 -0.18 13.44
C HIS A 88 -9.24 0.44 12.62
N ALA A 89 -9.40 0.56 11.30
CA ALA A 89 -8.48 1.28 10.43
C ALA A 89 -8.51 2.79 10.77
N ILE A 90 -9.72 3.38 10.88
CA ILE A 90 -9.91 4.75 11.33
C ILE A 90 -9.31 4.95 12.73
N ALA A 91 -9.54 3.99 13.63
CA ALA A 91 -9.02 4.06 14.98
C ALA A 91 -7.51 3.77 15.10
N ALA A 92 -6.86 3.19 14.08
CA ALA A 92 -5.41 3.06 14.01
C ALA A 92 -4.76 4.39 13.60
N ASP A 93 -5.47 5.21 12.83
CA ASP A 93 -5.02 6.50 12.32
C ASP A 93 -5.06 7.62 13.38
N VAL A 94 -5.95 7.48 14.37
CA VAL A 94 -6.20 8.50 15.40
C VAL A 94 -5.49 8.15 16.71
N GLU A 95 -4.20 8.50 16.87
CA GLU A 95 -3.62 9.19 18.05
C GLU A 95 -2.11 9.05 18.30
N PHE A 96 -1.47 10.22 18.44
CA PHE A 96 -0.26 10.48 19.23
C PHE A 96 -0.57 11.68 20.15
N ARG A 97 -0.80 11.46 21.44
CA ARG A 97 -0.73 12.51 22.45
C ARG A 97 0.20 12.09 23.58
N ASN A 98 1.18 12.97 23.82
CA ASN A 98 2.04 13.11 25.00
C ASN A 98 2.79 11.85 25.47
N ILE A 99 4.07 11.78 25.11
CA ILE A 99 5.04 10.82 25.64
C ILE A 99 6.14 11.63 26.32
N ILE A 100 6.02 11.76 27.64
CA ILE A 100 7.18 11.96 28.53
C ILE A 100 7.74 10.59 28.98
N ASP A 101 7.02 9.48 28.77
CA ASP A 101 7.50 8.14 29.10
C ASP A 101 7.64 7.25 27.87
N ASP A 102 8.76 6.51 27.79
CA ASP A 102 9.30 5.58 26.77
C ASP A 102 8.36 4.51 26.15
N TYR A 103 7.03 4.70 26.18
CA TYR A 103 6.04 3.77 25.68
C TYR A 103 5.49 4.21 24.32
N LEU A 104 5.78 3.35 23.35
CA LEU A 104 5.44 3.40 21.94
C LEU A 104 3.99 3.85 21.65
N PRO A 105 3.78 4.55 20.52
CA PRO A 105 2.48 5.00 20.08
C PRO A 105 1.53 3.82 19.84
N ARG A 106 0.46 3.80 20.61
CA ARG A 106 -0.77 3.09 20.29
C ARG A 106 -1.83 4.18 20.24
N SER A 107 -2.74 4.15 19.27
CA SER A 107 -3.97 4.94 19.41
C SER A 107 -4.60 4.61 20.77
N SER A 108 -5.25 5.58 21.43
CA SER A 108 -5.98 5.28 22.67
C SER A 108 -6.94 4.11 22.46
N PHE A 109 -7.50 3.97 21.25
CA PHE A 109 -8.32 2.83 20.87
C PHE A 109 -7.62 1.49 21.12
N TRP A 110 -6.39 1.28 20.64
CA TRP A 110 -5.66 0.01 20.86
C TRP A 110 -5.27 -0.25 22.32
N ARG A 111 -5.39 0.76 23.20
CA ARG A 111 -5.27 0.61 24.66
C ARG A 111 -6.60 0.29 25.34
N THR A 112 -7.73 0.61 24.71
CA THR A 112 -9.05 0.20 25.22
C THR A 112 -9.17 -1.32 25.21
N ARG A 113 -10.07 -1.86 26.06
CA ARG A 113 -10.43 -3.28 26.05
C ARG A 113 -10.85 -3.76 24.66
N GLN A 114 -11.58 -2.94 23.91
CA GLN A 114 -12.03 -3.26 22.56
C GLN A 114 -10.87 -3.34 21.57
N GLY A 115 -9.92 -2.41 21.64
CA GLY A 115 -8.73 -2.45 20.79
C GLY A 115 -7.84 -3.65 21.08
N VAL A 116 -7.61 -3.99 22.37
CA VAL A 116 -6.85 -5.19 22.76
C VAL A 116 -7.53 -6.48 22.26
N GLN A 117 -8.86 -6.57 22.38
CA GLN A 117 -9.62 -7.70 21.82
C GLN A 117 -9.54 -7.75 20.29
N GLY A 118 -9.60 -6.60 19.64
CA GLY A 118 -9.40 -6.48 18.19
C GLY A 118 -8.01 -6.97 17.77
N GLU A 119 -6.96 -6.50 18.45
CA GLU A 119 -5.56 -6.89 18.22
C GLU A 119 -5.38 -8.41 18.35
N ALA A 120 -5.89 -8.99 19.44
CA ALA A 120 -5.84 -10.45 19.67
C ALA A 120 -6.54 -11.21 18.54
N SER A 121 -7.77 -10.80 18.20
CA SER A 121 -8.54 -11.40 17.10
C SER A 121 -7.79 -11.30 15.76
N TYR A 122 -7.19 -10.15 15.42
CA TYR A 122 -6.42 -10.02 14.17
C TYR A 122 -5.14 -10.86 14.14
N ARG A 123 -4.55 -11.12 15.31
CA ARG A 123 -3.38 -11.98 15.43
C ARG A 123 -3.79 -13.44 15.25
N GLU A 124 -4.80 -13.89 15.96
CA GLU A 124 -5.32 -15.27 15.92
C GLU A 124 -5.83 -15.65 14.53
N ASN A 125 -6.51 -14.73 13.84
CA ASN A 125 -7.13 -14.98 12.54
C ASN A 125 -6.23 -14.58 11.36
N SER A 126 -4.96 -14.25 11.60
CA SER A 126 -4.09 -13.68 10.56
C SER A 126 -3.82 -14.67 9.43
N ASP A 127 -3.48 -15.92 9.75
CA ASP A 127 -3.13 -16.91 8.73
C ASP A 127 -4.34 -17.29 7.88
N GLU A 128 -5.51 -17.45 8.51
CA GLU A 128 -6.77 -17.69 7.79
C GLU A 128 -7.11 -16.52 6.86
N PHE A 129 -6.97 -15.28 7.35
CA PHE A 129 -7.22 -14.08 6.55
C PHE A 129 -6.36 -14.06 5.27
N TRP A 130 -5.06 -14.31 5.39
CA TRP A 130 -4.18 -14.27 4.22
C TRP A 130 -4.32 -15.49 3.31
N LYS A 131 -4.66 -16.66 3.86
CA LYS A 131 -5.06 -17.84 3.07
C LYS A 131 -6.29 -17.54 2.21
N LEU A 132 -7.33 -16.94 2.79
CA LEU A 132 -8.54 -16.56 2.05
C LEU A 132 -8.26 -15.41 1.07
N SER A 133 -7.39 -14.47 1.42
CA SER A 133 -6.98 -13.38 0.51
C SER A 133 -6.27 -13.95 -0.72
N SER A 134 -5.41 -14.95 -0.52
CA SER A 134 -4.71 -15.69 -1.56
C SER A 134 -5.68 -16.40 -2.52
N ASP A 135 -6.71 -17.06 -1.98
CA ASP A 135 -7.79 -17.69 -2.77
C ASP A 135 -8.58 -16.65 -3.58
N LEU A 136 -9.02 -15.56 -2.92
CA LEU A 136 -9.76 -14.49 -3.59
C LEU A 136 -8.97 -13.84 -4.73
N VAL A 137 -7.69 -13.52 -4.50
CA VAL A 137 -6.81 -12.94 -5.52
C VAL A 137 -6.65 -13.88 -6.70
N ARG A 138 -6.43 -15.18 -6.49
CA ARG A 138 -6.34 -16.18 -7.58
C ARG A 138 -7.63 -16.29 -8.39
N ARG A 139 -8.79 -16.22 -7.74
CA ARG A 139 -10.09 -16.26 -8.42
C ARG A 139 -10.35 -15.03 -9.28
N ALA A 140 -9.80 -13.89 -8.90
CA ALA A 140 -9.97 -12.61 -9.59
C ALA A 140 -8.86 -12.30 -10.60
N SER A 141 -7.71 -12.98 -10.54
CA SER A 141 -6.46 -12.53 -11.17
C SER A 141 -6.53 -12.35 -12.69
N SER A 142 -7.37 -13.12 -13.40
CA SER A 142 -7.49 -13.07 -14.86
C SER A 142 -8.01 -11.73 -15.38
N ASN A 143 -8.85 -11.04 -14.63
CA ASN A 143 -9.48 -9.77 -15.03
C ASN A 143 -9.06 -8.60 -14.14
N LEU A 144 -8.19 -8.85 -13.16
CA LEU A 144 -7.83 -7.86 -12.17
C LEU A 144 -6.96 -6.76 -12.80
N GLU A 145 -7.47 -5.53 -12.81
CA GLU A 145 -6.77 -4.32 -13.27
C GLU A 145 -6.09 -3.60 -12.10
N THR A 146 -6.62 -3.73 -10.88
CA THR A 146 -6.14 -3.02 -9.69
C THR A 146 -6.19 -3.90 -8.45
N LEU A 147 -5.07 -3.96 -7.71
CA LEU A 147 -4.96 -4.72 -6.48
C LEU A 147 -4.34 -3.89 -5.36
N PHE A 148 -5.01 -3.82 -4.22
CA PHE A 148 -4.51 -3.24 -2.98
C PHE A 148 -4.48 -4.31 -1.89
N LEU A 149 -3.30 -4.56 -1.32
CA LEU A 149 -3.10 -5.47 -0.19
C LEU A 149 -2.52 -4.69 0.98
N LEU A 150 -3.34 -4.44 2.01
CA LEU A 150 -2.96 -3.63 3.15
C LEU A 150 -2.88 -4.49 4.43
N ALA A 151 -1.65 -4.76 4.87
CA ALA A 151 -1.41 -5.39 6.15
C ALA A 151 -1.46 -4.38 7.30
N SER A 152 -1.85 -4.86 8.48
CA SER A 152 -1.95 -4.06 9.70
C SER A 152 -0.69 -4.10 10.56
N GLU A 153 0.36 -4.80 10.14
CA GLU A 153 1.37 -5.32 11.08
C GLU A 153 2.42 -4.27 11.49
N ASN A 154 2.60 -3.21 10.70
CA ASN A 154 3.45 -2.06 11.05
C ASN A 154 2.99 -1.36 12.35
N TRP A 155 1.71 -1.48 12.71
CA TRP A 155 1.17 -0.90 13.94
C TRP A 155 1.51 -1.71 15.21
N LEU A 156 1.78 -3.02 15.07
CA LEU A 156 1.86 -3.95 16.20
C LEU A 156 3.29 -4.42 16.49
N ALA A 157 4.19 -4.40 15.50
CA ALA A 157 5.56 -4.90 15.59
C ALA A 157 6.48 -4.10 16.52
N GLN A 158 6.05 -2.95 17.05
CA GLN A 158 6.87 -2.15 17.95
C GLN A 158 7.09 -2.79 19.34
N ARG A 159 6.37 -3.85 19.71
CA ARG A 159 6.63 -4.58 20.97
C ARG A 159 7.85 -5.50 20.85
N GLY A 160 9.05 -4.95 20.90
CA GLY A 160 10.35 -5.51 21.40
C GLY A 160 10.67 -7.02 21.34
N SER A 161 9.93 -7.81 20.57
CA SER A 161 10.00 -9.27 20.54
C SER A 161 10.74 -9.64 19.26
N ILE A 162 12.05 -9.80 19.43
CA ILE A 162 13.03 -10.05 18.36
C ILE A 162 12.83 -11.43 17.70
N PHE A 163 11.92 -12.29 18.22
CA PHE A 163 11.88 -13.72 17.89
C PHE A 163 10.48 -14.29 17.64
N ARG A 164 9.58 -13.56 16.96
CA ARG A 164 8.36 -14.22 16.48
C ARG A 164 8.59 -14.76 15.07
N PRO A 165 8.36 -16.06 14.82
CA PRO A 165 8.25 -16.56 13.46
C PRO A 165 7.00 -15.93 12.87
N VAL A 166 7.17 -15.19 11.80
CA VAL A 166 6.06 -14.53 11.13
C VAL A 166 6.04 -15.02 9.69
N ASN A 167 4.84 -15.41 9.29
CA ASN A 167 4.52 -15.90 7.97
C ASN A 167 4.52 -14.72 6.98
N PRO A 168 5.13 -14.82 5.78
CA PRO A 168 5.05 -13.78 4.75
C PRO A 168 3.64 -13.78 4.20
N LYS A 169 2.88 -12.79 4.62
CA LYS A 169 1.44 -12.78 4.47
C LYS A 169 1.04 -12.08 3.19
N VAL A 170 1.66 -10.95 2.87
CA VAL A 170 1.30 -10.18 1.68
C VAL A 170 1.99 -10.73 0.44
N LEU A 171 3.30 -10.98 0.50
CA LEU A 171 3.99 -11.60 -0.64
C LEU A 171 3.48 -13.04 -0.85
N GLY A 172 3.14 -13.78 0.20
CA GLY A 172 2.51 -15.10 0.09
C GLY A 172 1.20 -15.10 -0.72
N VAL A 173 0.39 -14.05 -0.62
CA VAL A 173 -0.84 -13.89 -1.44
C VAL A 173 -0.50 -13.77 -2.92
N LEU A 174 0.57 -13.04 -3.26
CA LEU A 174 0.98 -12.74 -4.62
C LEU A 174 1.80 -13.87 -5.27
N SER A 175 2.43 -14.73 -4.47
CA SER A 175 3.37 -15.74 -4.96
C SER A 175 2.76 -16.64 -6.03
N GLY A 176 3.41 -16.68 -7.20
CA GLY A 176 3.04 -17.53 -8.34
C GLY A 176 1.73 -17.15 -9.04
N VAL A 177 1.15 -15.98 -8.75
CA VAL A 177 -0.07 -15.53 -9.41
C VAL A 177 0.25 -14.84 -10.73
N ILE A 178 -0.49 -15.19 -11.77
CA ILE A 178 -0.43 -14.53 -13.08
C ILE A 178 -1.55 -13.50 -13.18
N PHE A 179 -1.16 -12.28 -13.50
CA PHE A 179 -2.01 -11.11 -13.62
C PHE A 179 -1.90 -10.50 -15.02
N PRO A 180 -2.61 -11.04 -16.02
CA PRO A 180 -2.47 -10.58 -17.41
C PRO A 180 -2.87 -9.10 -17.57
N SER A 181 -3.84 -8.62 -16.78
CA SER A 181 -4.46 -7.30 -16.93
C SER A 181 -4.12 -6.32 -15.80
N LEU A 182 -3.31 -6.70 -14.81
CA LEU A 182 -3.07 -5.86 -13.63
C LEU A 182 -2.23 -4.66 -14.00
N VAL A 183 -2.84 -3.47 -13.91
CA VAL A 183 -2.22 -2.18 -14.23
C VAL A 183 -1.63 -1.53 -12.98
N SER A 184 -2.26 -1.71 -11.82
CA SER A 184 -1.90 -1.04 -10.58
C SER A 184 -1.84 -2.01 -9.41
N LEU A 185 -0.68 -2.07 -8.75
CA LEU A 185 -0.46 -2.87 -7.55
C LEU A 185 -0.03 -1.97 -6.39
N THR A 186 -0.76 -2.04 -5.28
CA THR A 186 -0.38 -1.40 -4.01
C THR A 186 -0.24 -2.45 -2.93
N VAL A 187 0.92 -2.50 -2.29
CA VAL A 187 1.18 -3.39 -1.15
C VAL A 187 1.65 -2.58 0.05
N ASN A 188 1.13 -2.89 1.22
CA ASN A 188 1.61 -2.39 2.50
C ASN A 188 1.88 -3.58 3.42
N HIS A 189 3.15 -3.85 3.72
CA HIS A 189 3.56 -4.99 4.54
C HIS A 189 4.92 -4.80 5.20
N ASP A 190 5.27 -5.68 6.14
CA ASP A 190 6.55 -5.66 6.85
C ASP A 190 7.58 -6.57 6.16
N ALA A 191 8.35 -6.02 5.21
CA ALA A 191 9.28 -6.81 4.40
C ALA A 191 10.45 -7.39 5.19
N SER A 192 10.83 -6.84 6.36
CA SER A 192 11.96 -7.38 7.13
C SER A 192 11.74 -8.81 7.56
N VAL A 193 10.49 -9.07 7.87
CA VAL A 193 9.99 -10.32 8.36
C VAL A 193 9.77 -11.28 7.19
N GLU A 194 9.22 -10.79 6.08
CA GLU A 194 8.98 -11.62 4.90
C GLU A 194 10.28 -12.00 4.18
N ILE A 195 11.27 -11.11 4.10
CA ILE A 195 12.59 -11.38 3.49
C ILE A 195 13.35 -12.43 4.29
N ALA A 196 13.39 -12.33 5.62
CA ALA A 196 14.03 -13.36 6.46
C ALA A 196 13.39 -14.73 6.23
N TYR A 197 12.05 -14.77 6.12
CA TYR A 197 11.35 -16.02 5.81
C TYR A 197 11.74 -16.58 4.44
N PHE A 198 11.81 -15.75 3.39
CA PHE A 198 12.16 -16.24 2.06
C PHE A 198 13.64 -16.63 1.93
N ALA A 199 14.54 -15.89 2.60
CA ALA A 199 15.96 -16.23 2.66
C ALA A 199 16.22 -17.58 3.35
N GLU A 200 15.51 -17.88 4.45
CA GLU A 200 15.67 -19.14 5.19
C GLU A 200 15.05 -20.35 4.46
N LYS A 201 14.01 -20.14 3.64
CA LYS A 201 13.25 -21.23 3.02
C LYS A 201 13.58 -21.51 1.55
N GLY A 202 14.56 -20.82 0.96
CA GLY A 202 14.91 -21.02 -0.46
C GLY A 202 13.77 -20.58 -1.41
N PRO A 203 13.73 -21.07 -2.67
CA PRO A 203 13.06 -20.44 -3.81
C PRO A 203 11.51 -20.57 -3.83
N LEU A 204 10.85 -20.52 -2.68
CA LEU A 204 9.40 -20.71 -2.57
C LEU A 204 8.58 -19.47 -2.97
N PHE A 205 9.18 -18.28 -2.95
CA PHE A 205 8.53 -17.12 -3.54
C PHE A 205 8.70 -17.14 -5.05
N GLN A 206 7.59 -17.22 -5.77
CA GLN A 206 7.55 -17.00 -7.20
C GLN A 206 7.04 -15.59 -7.44
N ILE A 207 7.86 -14.74 -8.05
CA ILE A 207 7.48 -13.36 -8.38
C ILE A 207 6.20 -13.40 -9.23
N PRO A 208 5.15 -12.63 -8.87
CA PRO A 208 3.94 -12.58 -9.68
C PRO A 208 4.23 -12.06 -11.08
N ILE A 209 3.63 -12.68 -12.09
CA ILE A 209 3.79 -12.29 -13.50
C ILE A 209 2.70 -11.27 -13.82
N ALA A 210 3.08 -10.01 -14.05
CA ALA A 210 2.16 -8.91 -14.31
C ALA A 210 2.62 -8.04 -15.50
N PRO A 211 2.51 -8.51 -16.75
CA PRO A 211 3.04 -7.82 -17.94
C PRO A 211 2.34 -6.46 -18.23
N SER A 212 1.14 -6.27 -17.69
CA SER A 212 0.37 -5.04 -17.81
C SER A 212 0.64 -4.05 -16.68
N LEU A 213 1.53 -4.37 -15.74
CA LEU A 213 1.80 -3.51 -14.58
C LEU A 213 2.44 -2.20 -15.06
N ARG A 214 1.82 -1.08 -14.67
CA ARG A 214 2.29 0.28 -14.96
C ARG A 214 2.56 1.08 -13.69
N ARG A 215 1.83 0.77 -12.61
CA ARG A 215 1.90 1.48 -11.33
C ARG A 215 2.19 0.49 -10.20
N LEU A 216 3.27 0.73 -9.47
CA LEU A 216 3.69 -0.09 -8.34
C LEU A 216 3.88 0.79 -7.11
N HIS A 217 3.07 0.56 -6.07
CA HIS A 217 3.16 1.26 -4.80
C HIS A 217 3.52 0.25 -3.73
N ILE A 218 4.63 0.48 -3.03
CA ILE A 218 5.12 -0.41 -1.98
C ILE A 218 5.33 0.45 -0.74
N LYS A 219 4.61 0.11 0.33
CA LYS A 219 4.87 0.63 1.67
C LYS A 219 5.45 -0.49 2.52
N SER A 220 6.66 -0.28 3.02
CA SER A 220 7.31 -1.25 3.89
C SER A 220 8.25 -0.58 4.89
N PRO A 221 8.25 -0.97 6.17
CA PRO A 221 9.13 -0.39 7.17
C PRO A 221 10.60 -0.69 6.91
N ILE A 222 10.88 -1.73 6.12
CA ILE A 222 12.23 -2.20 5.81
C ILE A 222 12.29 -2.44 4.31
N PHE A 223 12.35 -1.33 3.58
CA PHE A 223 12.71 -1.32 2.18
C PHE A 223 14.24 -1.49 2.04
N LEU A 224 14.97 -1.02 3.05
CA LEU A 224 16.42 -0.91 3.10
C LEU A 224 16.92 -1.64 4.34
N SER A 225 16.94 -2.98 4.33
CA SER A 225 17.41 -3.79 5.46
C SER A 225 18.69 -3.21 6.09
N ARG A 226 18.71 -3.11 7.43
CA ARG A 226 19.85 -2.59 8.22
C ARG A 226 21.09 -3.47 8.14
N ILE A 227 21.07 -4.55 7.37
CA ILE A 227 22.17 -5.51 7.33
C ILE A 227 23.42 -4.93 6.62
N TYR A 228 23.28 -3.78 5.94
CA TYR A 228 24.42 -2.99 5.46
C TYR A 228 25.38 -2.51 6.58
N ASP A 229 24.95 -2.43 7.85
CA ASP A 229 25.81 -1.93 8.93
C ASP A 229 26.85 -2.95 9.43
N ARG A 230 26.89 -4.19 8.90
CA ARG A 230 27.90 -5.20 9.26
C ARG A 230 29.07 -5.31 8.27
N GLY A 231 29.35 -4.28 7.48
CA GLY A 231 30.57 -4.19 6.66
C GLY A 231 30.69 -5.24 5.55
N GLN A 232 29.60 -5.94 5.21
CA GLN A 232 29.50 -6.71 3.99
C GLN A 232 28.69 -5.89 2.98
N ASP A 233 29.38 -5.33 2.00
CA ASP A 233 28.82 -4.50 0.92
C ASP A 233 27.93 -5.27 -0.06
N THR A 234 27.58 -6.51 0.23
CA THR A 234 26.66 -7.26 -0.63
C THR A 234 25.26 -6.68 -0.45
N PRO A 235 24.64 -6.12 -1.51
CA PRO A 235 23.28 -5.65 -1.43
C PRO A 235 22.37 -6.86 -1.20
N GLN A 236 22.04 -7.13 0.07
CA GLN A 236 21.06 -8.15 0.36
C GLN A 236 19.72 -7.75 -0.26
N GLU A 237 19.10 -8.78 -0.83
CA GLU A 237 18.01 -8.77 -1.80
C GLU A 237 17.02 -7.62 -1.60
N ALA A 238 16.90 -6.81 -2.65
CA ALA A 238 15.86 -5.80 -2.74
C ALA A 238 14.49 -6.46 -2.57
N HIS A 239 13.50 -5.66 -2.17
CA HIS A 239 12.12 -6.12 -2.09
C HIS A 239 11.72 -6.91 -3.36
N PRO A 240 11.20 -8.15 -3.29
CA PRO A 240 11.07 -9.02 -4.47
C PRO A 240 10.23 -8.44 -5.63
N LEU A 241 9.23 -7.62 -5.32
CA LEU A 241 8.44 -6.94 -6.37
C LEU A 241 9.22 -5.87 -7.16
N LEU A 242 10.38 -5.43 -6.69
CA LEU A 242 11.25 -4.50 -7.41
C LEU A 242 12.04 -5.17 -8.53
N ASP A 243 12.13 -6.50 -8.55
CA ASP A 243 12.76 -7.21 -9.66
C ASP A 243 11.99 -6.96 -10.97
N ASN A 244 10.68 -6.76 -10.87
CA ASN A 244 9.85 -6.31 -12.00
C ASN A 244 10.19 -4.89 -12.48
N VAL A 245 10.81 -4.05 -11.65
CA VAL A 245 11.28 -2.70 -12.04
C VAL A 245 12.62 -2.78 -12.76
N LYS A 246 13.48 -3.71 -12.35
CA LYS A 246 14.84 -3.90 -12.90
C LYS A 246 14.88 -4.63 -14.24
N CYS A 247 13.80 -5.32 -14.61
CA CYS A 247 13.70 -6.01 -15.89
C CYS A 247 13.68 -5.00 -17.05
N GLU A 248 14.48 -5.23 -18.10
CA GLU A 248 14.50 -4.37 -19.29
C GLU A 248 13.13 -4.30 -20.00
N GLU A 249 12.32 -5.35 -19.86
CA GLU A 249 10.95 -5.41 -20.39
C GLU A 249 9.90 -4.77 -19.46
N SER A 250 10.35 -4.14 -18.37
CA SER A 250 9.44 -3.49 -17.42
C SER A 250 8.69 -2.35 -18.08
N LYS A 251 7.38 -2.39 -17.95
CA LYS A 251 6.48 -1.32 -18.39
C LYS A 251 6.05 -0.42 -17.24
N ILE A 252 6.72 -0.52 -16.08
CA ILE A 252 6.38 0.29 -14.92
C ILE A 252 6.74 1.73 -15.25
N THR A 253 5.72 2.59 -15.27
CA THR A 253 5.87 4.03 -15.53
C THR A 253 5.85 4.86 -14.25
N HIS A 254 5.33 4.29 -13.17
CA HIS A 254 5.21 4.94 -11.88
C HIS A 254 5.53 3.99 -10.73
N LEU A 255 6.52 4.38 -9.92
CA LEU A 255 6.93 3.67 -8.72
C LEU A 255 6.74 4.59 -7.51
N MET A 256 6.05 4.11 -6.49
CA MET A 256 5.98 4.77 -5.18
C MET A 256 6.57 3.84 -4.13
N ALA A 257 7.64 4.26 -3.47
CA ALA A 257 8.28 3.55 -2.38
C ALA A 257 8.12 4.36 -1.09
N CYS A 258 7.40 3.81 -0.13
CA CYS A 258 7.19 4.39 1.18
C CYS A 258 7.94 3.57 2.23
N GLU A 259 8.86 4.19 2.95
CA GLU A 259 9.59 3.55 4.03
C GLU A 259 9.58 4.43 5.28
N ASP A 260 9.26 3.82 6.42
CA ASP A 260 9.19 4.54 7.69
C ASP A 260 10.52 5.26 7.95
N ARG A 261 11.65 4.56 7.86
CA ARG A 261 12.98 5.09 8.19
C ARG A 261 13.84 5.40 6.97
N MET A 262 13.25 5.97 5.93
CA MET A 262 14.01 6.47 4.79
C MET A 262 14.88 7.66 5.24
N TRP A 263 16.18 7.44 5.39
CA TRP A 263 17.14 8.47 5.82
C TRP A 263 17.71 9.28 4.65
N THR A 264 17.99 8.61 3.53
CA THR A 264 18.54 9.25 2.33
C THR A 264 17.87 8.69 1.09
N ALA A 265 17.67 9.54 0.08
CA ALA A 265 17.19 9.11 -1.22
C ALA A 265 18.16 8.13 -1.88
N GLU A 266 19.47 8.36 -1.75
CA GLU A 266 20.51 7.51 -2.34
C GLU A 266 20.37 6.04 -1.93
N ARG A 267 20.02 5.77 -0.67
CA ARG A 267 19.84 4.40 -0.20
C ARG A 267 18.61 3.76 -0.85
N ALA A 268 17.53 4.53 -1.02
CA ALA A 268 16.36 4.07 -1.78
C ALA A 268 16.70 3.81 -3.25
N MET A 269 17.43 4.71 -3.90
CA MET A 269 17.85 4.56 -5.29
C MET A 269 18.77 3.34 -5.48
N LYS A 270 19.74 3.13 -4.58
CA LYS A 270 20.61 1.95 -4.61
C LYS A 270 19.82 0.63 -4.51
N THR A 271 18.76 0.60 -3.73
CA THR A 271 17.91 -0.60 -3.63
C THR A 271 17.05 -0.82 -4.87
N ILE A 272 16.45 0.25 -5.39
CA ILE A 272 15.57 0.18 -6.56
C ILE A 272 16.38 -0.17 -7.82
N PHE A 273 17.54 0.46 -8.02
CA PHE A 273 18.29 0.42 -9.28
C PHE A 273 19.61 -0.37 -9.20
N GLY A 274 20.05 -0.78 -7.99
CA GLY A 274 21.28 -1.54 -7.79
C GLY A 274 22.50 -0.68 -7.45
N VAL A 275 23.68 -1.30 -7.45
CA VAL A 275 24.95 -0.64 -7.05
C VAL A 275 25.31 0.50 -8.01
N ASP A 276 25.05 0.31 -9.30
CA ASP A 276 25.38 1.27 -10.37
C ASP A 276 24.26 2.30 -10.63
N TRP A 277 23.37 2.53 -9.65
CA TRP A 277 22.24 3.44 -9.81
C TRP A 277 22.65 4.86 -10.25
N ARG A 278 23.83 5.34 -9.84
CA ARG A 278 24.33 6.66 -10.28
C ARG A 278 24.62 6.66 -11.77
N ALA A 279 25.28 5.62 -12.29
CA ALA A 279 25.57 5.48 -13.71
C ALA A 279 24.27 5.43 -14.53
N GLN A 280 23.24 4.73 -14.03
CA GLN A 280 21.92 4.67 -14.66
C GLN A 280 21.18 6.02 -14.70
N LEU A 281 21.57 6.97 -13.83
CA LEU A 281 20.96 8.29 -13.71
C LEU A 281 21.90 9.42 -14.16
N GLU A 282 23.04 9.12 -14.78
CA GLU A 282 24.06 10.13 -15.17
C GLU A 282 23.50 11.25 -16.06
N ASN A 283 22.46 10.95 -16.85
CA ASN A 283 21.79 11.91 -17.71
C ASN A 283 20.61 12.64 -17.04
N GLY A 284 20.41 12.46 -15.73
CA GLY A 284 19.27 13.02 -14.99
C GLY A 284 17.93 12.38 -15.36
N THR A 285 17.92 11.23 -16.04
CA THR A 285 16.70 10.54 -16.49
C THR A 285 16.52 9.20 -15.78
N LEU A 286 15.28 8.84 -15.45
CA LEU A 286 14.94 7.52 -14.92
C LEU A 286 15.14 6.41 -15.97
N PRO A 287 15.53 5.18 -15.57
CA PRO A 287 15.77 4.09 -16.52
C PRO A 287 14.47 3.46 -17.07
N GLY A 288 14.55 2.92 -18.28
CA GLY A 288 13.47 2.19 -18.92
C GLY A 288 12.24 3.07 -19.24
N GLU A 289 11.04 2.56 -18.93
CA GLU A 289 9.77 3.30 -19.10
C GLU A 289 9.37 4.13 -17.87
N LEU A 290 10.18 4.16 -16.80
CA LEU A 290 9.86 4.91 -15.60
C LEU A 290 9.78 6.41 -15.90
N ARG A 291 8.63 6.99 -15.61
CA ARG A 291 8.38 8.44 -15.75
C ARG A 291 8.34 9.14 -14.40
N SER A 292 8.08 8.40 -13.34
CA SER A 292 7.93 8.94 -12.00
C SER A 292 8.37 7.94 -10.94
N VAL A 293 9.23 8.39 -10.04
CA VAL A 293 9.61 7.69 -8.81
C VAL A 293 9.26 8.58 -7.64
N ILE A 294 8.42 8.09 -6.74
CA ILE A 294 7.99 8.79 -5.54
C ILE A 294 8.61 8.10 -4.34
N LEU A 295 9.46 8.82 -3.63
CA LEU A 295 10.05 8.38 -2.38
C LEU A 295 9.30 9.04 -1.23
N GLU A 296 8.55 8.26 -0.47
CA GLU A 296 7.77 8.73 0.67
C GLU A 296 8.42 8.33 2.00
N GLN A 297 8.64 9.32 2.86
CA GLN A 297 9.07 9.08 4.23
C GLN A 297 7.86 8.71 5.11
N GLY A 298 7.91 7.57 5.79
CA GLY A 298 6.80 7.12 6.65
C GLY A 298 6.87 7.61 8.10
N ILE A 299 8.02 8.11 8.59
CA ILE A 299 8.11 8.69 9.94
C ILE A 299 7.26 9.95 10.02
N MET A 300 6.16 9.87 10.75
CA MET A 300 5.36 11.05 11.06
C MET A 300 6.08 11.96 12.07
N PRO A 301 6.01 13.29 11.91
CA PRO A 301 6.57 14.23 12.86
C PRO A 301 5.90 14.07 14.24
N LYS A 302 6.72 13.87 15.28
CA LYS A 302 6.26 13.84 16.68
C LYS A 302 6.29 15.25 17.25
N PHE A 303 5.12 15.88 17.38
CA PHE A 303 4.97 17.18 18.02
C PHE A 303 4.72 17.02 19.52
N GLY A 304 5.33 17.86 20.37
CA GLY A 304 5.07 17.90 21.82
C GLY A 304 6.28 18.18 22.71
N CYS A 305 7.50 17.82 22.29
CA CYS A 305 8.75 18.10 23.01
C CYS A 305 9.86 18.39 21.98
N GLY A 306 10.65 19.45 22.17
CA GLY A 306 11.54 20.03 21.13
C GLY A 306 12.54 19.06 20.44
N THR A 307 12.86 17.92 21.06
CA THR A 307 13.72 16.89 20.46
C THR A 307 13.04 16.11 19.32
N GLY A 308 11.73 15.86 19.40
CA GLY A 308 10.98 15.07 18.41
C GLY A 308 10.90 15.77 17.06
N PHE A 309 10.45 17.04 17.06
CA PHE A 309 10.39 17.86 15.85
C PHE A 309 11.79 18.18 15.30
N ARG A 310 12.78 18.41 16.17
CA ARG A 310 14.18 18.62 15.74
C ARG A 310 14.74 17.40 15.02
N ASN A 311 14.52 16.19 15.54
CA ASN A 311 14.97 14.96 14.89
C ASN A 311 14.25 14.73 13.56
N TYR A 312 12.93 14.97 13.52
CA TYR A 312 12.18 14.94 12.27
C TYR A 312 12.78 15.91 11.24
N ARG A 313 12.95 17.19 11.61
CA ARG A 313 13.58 18.19 10.74
C ARG A 313 14.95 17.75 10.26
N LEU A 314 15.81 17.23 11.13
CA LEU A 314 17.15 16.76 10.76
C LEU A 314 17.09 15.63 9.72
N TRP A 315 16.29 14.60 9.97
CA TRP A 315 16.17 13.45 9.06
C TRP A 315 15.51 13.84 7.74
N THR A 316 14.47 14.64 7.80
CA THR A 316 13.76 15.08 6.60
C THR A 316 14.57 16.08 5.80
N GLN A 317 15.35 16.97 6.43
CA GLN A 317 16.29 17.85 5.73
C GLN A 317 17.33 17.03 4.98
N GLN A 318 17.95 16.05 5.64
CA GLN A 318 18.92 15.15 4.98
C GLN A 318 18.29 14.43 3.78
N PHE A 319 17.05 13.94 3.94
CA PHE A 319 16.33 13.31 2.84
C PHE A 319 16.06 14.29 1.67
N VAL A 320 15.54 15.49 1.96
CA VAL A 320 15.28 16.54 0.95
C VAL A 320 16.55 16.98 0.24
N ASP A 321 17.64 17.21 1.00
CA ASP A 321 18.94 17.59 0.45
C ASP A 321 19.47 16.52 -0.50
N THR A 322 19.33 15.24 -0.12
CA THR A 322 19.74 14.15 -1.01
C THR A 322 18.91 14.11 -2.28
N ILE A 323 17.58 14.28 -2.23
CA ILE A 323 16.73 14.34 -3.43
C ILE A 323 17.15 15.50 -4.34
N ALA A 324 17.33 16.69 -3.76
CA ALA A 324 17.71 17.89 -4.50
C ALA A 324 19.08 17.74 -5.19
N GLY A 325 20.03 17.05 -4.53
CA GLY A 325 21.34 16.76 -5.11
C GLY A 325 21.33 15.74 -6.25
N LEU A 326 20.27 14.92 -6.40
CA LEU A 326 20.19 13.92 -7.48
C LEU A 326 19.86 14.54 -8.83
N ASN A 327 19.10 15.64 -8.86
CA ASN A 327 18.67 16.32 -10.09
C ASN A 327 18.14 15.36 -11.18
N VAL A 328 17.23 14.46 -10.80
CA VAL A 328 16.63 13.46 -11.70
C VAL A 328 15.20 13.86 -12.03
N ASP A 329 14.89 13.97 -13.32
CA ASP A 329 13.55 14.25 -13.81
C ASP A 329 12.57 13.13 -13.45
N GLY A 330 11.42 13.50 -12.90
CA GLY A 330 10.39 12.55 -12.45
C GLY A 330 10.62 11.97 -11.05
N LEU A 331 11.72 12.32 -10.37
CA LEU A 331 11.92 11.97 -8.96
C LEU A 331 11.19 12.96 -8.04
N GLU A 332 10.23 12.45 -7.27
CA GLU A 332 9.47 13.22 -6.28
C GLU A 332 9.76 12.72 -4.87
N ALA A 333 9.94 13.65 -3.94
CA ALA A 333 9.94 13.35 -2.51
C ALA A 333 8.54 13.62 -1.94
N ARG A 334 8.04 12.71 -1.11
CA ARG A 334 6.84 12.93 -0.31
C ARG A 334 7.15 12.85 1.17
N LEU A 335 6.67 13.86 1.86
CA LEU A 335 6.82 13.99 3.29
C LEU A 335 5.48 13.73 3.95
N PRO A 336 5.45 13.03 5.09
CA PRO A 336 4.20 12.71 5.76
C PRO A 336 3.60 14.01 6.30
N THR A 337 2.31 14.19 6.06
CA THR A 337 1.56 15.31 6.64
C THR A 337 1.33 15.02 8.13
N PRO A 338 1.59 15.99 9.04
CA PRO A 338 1.18 15.91 10.43
C PRO A 338 -0.28 15.47 10.59
N VAL A 339 -0.53 14.47 11.44
CA VAL A 339 -1.89 14.03 11.80
C VAL A 339 -2.64 15.12 12.57
N TYR A 340 -1.91 15.97 13.30
CA TYR A 340 -2.46 17.09 14.08
C TYR A 340 -1.97 18.42 13.54
N PRO A 341 -2.63 18.97 12.52
CA PRO A 341 -2.30 20.29 11.98
C PRO A 341 -2.59 21.43 12.97
N GLU A 342 -2.95 21.21 14.22
CA GLU A 342 -3.12 22.33 15.17
C GLU A 342 -1.90 22.51 16.08
N VAL A 343 -1.11 21.45 16.31
CA VAL A 343 0.08 21.48 17.16
C VAL A 343 1.30 21.32 16.27
N GLY A 344 2.06 22.41 16.09
CA GLY A 344 3.25 22.38 15.25
C GLY A 344 3.01 22.61 13.76
N LYS A 345 1.77 22.91 13.34
CA LYS A 345 1.47 23.23 11.93
C LYS A 345 2.19 24.44 11.44
N ARG A 346 2.31 25.50 12.24
CA ARG A 346 3.05 26.68 11.82
C ARG A 346 4.51 26.30 11.53
N GLU A 347 5.13 25.54 12.41
CA GLU A 347 6.50 25.06 12.26
C GLU A 347 6.65 24.13 11.06
N TYR A 348 5.66 23.25 10.83
CA TYR A 348 5.64 22.37 9.67
C TYR A 348 5.40 23.12 8.36
N GLU A 349 4.49 24.10 8.33
CA GLU A 349 4.23 24.96 7.17
C GLU A 349 5.43 25.84 6.87
N LEU A 350 6.10 26.37 7.89
CA LEU A 350 7.37 27.08 7.76
C LEU A 350 8.42 26.15 7.14
N LEU A 351 8.56 24.94 7.67
CA LEU A 351 9.49 23.94 7.14
C LEU A 351 9.19 23.59 5.67
N LEU A 352 7.92 23.36 5.33
CA LEU A 352 7.50 23.16 3.94
C LEU A 352 7.76 24.39 3.08
N SER A 353 7.61 25.60 3.61
CA SER A 353 7.91 26.84 2.88
C SER A 353 9.40 27.03 2.64
N GLU A 354 10.26 26.63 3.60
CA GLU A 354 11.71 26.60 3.43
C GLU A 354 12.10 25.62 2.30
N TRP A 355 11.45 24.46 2.24
CA TRP A 355 11.76 23.44 1.22
C TRP A 355 11.11 23.67 -0.15
N LYS A 356 10.04 24.46 -0.24
CA LYS A 356 9.44 24.86 -1.54
C LYS A 356 10.48 25.49 -2.47
N GLY A 357 11.49 26.18 -1.93
CA GLY A 357 12.57 26.78 -2.72
C GLY A 357 13.64 25.78 -3.18
N VAL A 358 13.75 24.62 -2.52
CA VAL A 358 14.76 23.59 -2.78
C VAL A 358 14.24 22.55 -3.79
N THR A 359 12.92 22.43 -3.97
CA THR A 359 12.37 21.40 -4.85
C THR A 359 11.01 21.84 -5.43
N LEU A 360 10.99 22.18 -6.72
CA LEU A 360 9.77 22.28 -7.53
C LEU A 360 8.96 20.96 -7.57
N ALA A 361 9.55 19.85 -7.09
CA ALA A 361 8.98 18.51 -7.03
C ALA A 361 8.26 18.14 -5.72
N LEU A 362 8.23 19.02 -4.70
CA LEU A 362 7.51 18.73 -3.45
C LEU A 362 6.00 18.98 -3.62
N ARG A 363 5.24 17.94 -3.96
CA ARG A 363 3.76 17.99 -3.92
C ARG A 363 3.26 17.61 -2.53
N GLN A 364 2.56 18.52 -1.87
CA GLN A 364 1.78 18.20 -0.67
C GLN A 364 0.68 17.21 -1.04
N TRP A 365 0.62 16.06 -0.36
CA TRP A 365 -0.51 15.14 -0.43
C TRP A 365 -1.10 14.99 0.97
N ILE A 366 -2.36 15.40 1.08
CA ILE A 366 -3.22 15.01 2.19
C ILE A 366 -3.66 13.57 1.87
N PHE A 367 -3.30 12.62 2.72
CA PHE A 367 -3.92 11.29 2.73
C PHE A 367 -5.40 11.46 3.11
N LEU A 368 -6.23 11.90 2.16
CA LEU A 368 -7.59 11.42 2.14
C LEU A 368 -7.49 10.02 1.57
N HIS A 369 -7.30 9.04 2.45
CA HIS A 369 -7.74 7.69 2.11
C HIS A 369 -9.15 7.85 1.52
N PRO A 370 -9.47 7.27 0.35
CA PRO A 370 -10.88 7.05 0.03
C PRO A 370 -11.42 6.31 1.25
N THR A 371 -12.37 6.94 1.95
CA THR A 371 -13.03 6.37 3.12
C THR A 371 -13.51 4.97 2.75
N LEU A 372 -12.76 3.95 3.20
CA LEU A 372 -13.08 2.53 3.03
C LEU A 372 -14.15 2.10 4.02
#